data_AF-A0A935EP90-F1
#
_entry.id   AF-A0A935EP90-F1
#
_cell.length_a   1.000
_cell.length_b   1.000
_cell.length_c   1.000
_cell.angle_alpha   90.00
_cell.angle_beta   90.00
_cell.angle_gamma   90.00
#
_symmetry.space_group_name_H-M   'P 1'
#
loop_
_entity.id
_entity.type
_entity.pdbx_description
1 polymer ?
#
loop_
_entity_poly.entity_id
_entity_poly.type
_entity_poly.pdbx_seq_one_letter_code
_entity_poly.pdbx_strand_id
1 'polypeptide(L)'
;MNYHQTTGTADPLLPKAPDQRFTPVHPLDLECLYDDNTKTLMSKGHHSEAEFLKACEVWNGGPMTGWGKVRHVWLRNIPDSTGDYEFRVWPAEPNSRGAYPATTMVDDPSYDHD
;
A
#
# COMPACT_ATOMS: atom_id res chain seq x y z
N MET A 1 6.72 53.99 6.05
CA MET A 1 7.59 53.14 6.89
C MET A 1 7.24 53.39 8.36
N ASN A 2 7.27 52.49 9.35
CA ASN A 2 7.37 51.01 9.52
C ASN A 2 6.92 50.73 10.99
N TYR A 3 6.39 49.60 11.44
CA TYR A 3 5.91 48.36 10.82
C TYR A 3 4.79 47.75 11.74
N HIS A 4 4.28 46.54 11.43
CA HIS A 4 3.26 45.85 12.26
C HIS A 4 3.79 45.28 13.58
N GLN A 5 2.91 45.18 14.57
CA GLN A 5 3.10 44.35 15.78
C GLN A 5 3.05 42.86 15.43
N THR A 6 4.01 42.06 15.93
CA THR A 6 3.98 40.58 15.83
C THR A 6 3.61 39.96 17.17
N THR A 7 2.37 39.49 17.30
CA THR A 7 1.91 38.63 18.38
C THR A 7 2.28 37.16 18.14
N GLY A 8 2.68 36.43 19.19
CA GLY A 8 2.66 34.97 19.20
C GLY A 8 4.02 34.29 19.35
N THR A 9 4.62 34.38 20.54
CA THR A 9 5.73 33.49 20.93
C THR A 9 5.18 32.08 21.14
N ALA A 10 5.34 31.19 20.17
CA ALA A 10 5.08 29.76 20.36
C ALA A 10 6.24 29.13 21.14
N ASP A 11 5.95 28.61 22.32
CA ASP A 11 6.93 28.01 23.21
C ASP A 11 7.44 26.65 22.64
N PRO A 12 8.73 26.51 22.29
CA PRO A 12 9.21 25.39 21.48
C PRO A 12 9.33 24.05 22.24
N LEU A 13 8.96 24.01 23.52
CA LEU A 13 9.13 22.84 24.40
C LEU A 13 7.82 22.08 24.71
N LEU A 14 6.68 22.48 24.12
CA LEU A 14 5.47 21.67 24.18
C LEU A 14 5.62 20.42 23.28
N PRO A 15 5.40 19.20 23.81
CA PRO A 15 5.36 18.02 22.96
C PRO A 15 4.21 18.17 21.96
N LYS A 16 4.51 18.04 20.67
CA LYS A 16 3.49 17.92 19.62
C LYS A 16 2.53 16.79 20.00
N ALA A 17 1.23 17.02 19.81
CA ALA A 17 0.22 15.98 19.95
C ALA A 17 0.67 14.71 19.17
N PRO A 18 0.39 13.50 19.69
CA PRO A 18 0.85 12.25 19.07
C PRO A 18 0.45 12.26 17.60
N ASP A 19 1.41 11.93 16.74
CA ASP A 19 1.34 12.36 15.35
C ASP A 19 0.06 11.88 14.69
N GLN A 20 -0.73 12.83 14.17
CA GLN A 20 -1.78 12.50 13.21
C GLN A 20 -1.08 12.18 11.90
N ARG A 21 -0.47 10.99 11.86
CA ARG A 21 0.13 10.38 10.68
C ARG A 21 -0.91 10.49 9.58
N PHE A 22 -0.64 11.33 8.58
CA PHE A 22 -1.44 11.35 7.36
C PHE A 22 -1.18 10.02 6.66
N THR A 23 -1.94 8.98 7.03
CA THR A 23 -2.05 7.76 6.23
C THR A 23 -2.54 8.23 4.86
N PRO A 24 -1.73 8.10 3.79
CA PRO A 24 -2.15 8.57 2.49
C PRO A 24 -3.41 7.80 2.09
N VAL A 25 -4.48 8.52 1.77
CA VAL A 25 -5.68 7.90 1.19
C VAL A 25 -5.29 7.49 -0.22
N HIS A 26 -4.89 6.24 -0.37
CA HIS A 26 -4.66 5.64 -1.67
C HIS A 26 -6.03 5.34 -2.32
N PRO A 27 -6.23 5.67 -3.60
CA PRO A 27 -7.40 5.19 -4.32
C PRO A 27 -7.35 3.66 -4.45
N LEU A 28 -8.51 3.02 -4.57
CA LEU A 28 -8.59 1.61 -4.96
C LEU A 28 -8.26 1.51 -6.46
N ASP A 29 -6.98 1.33 -6.74
CA ASP A 29 -6.41 1.17 -8.09
C ASP A 29 -5.76 -0.22 -8.17
N LEU A 30 -6.21 -1.07 -9.09
CA LEU A 30 -5.81 -2.48 -9.17
C LEU A 30 -4.69 -2.69 -10.18
N GLU A 31 -3.56 -3.17 -9.70
CA GLU A 31 -2.40 -3.60 -10.49
C GLU A 31 -2.31 -5.13 -10.44
N CYS A 32 -2.06 -5.77 -11.59
CA CYS A 32 -1.73 -7.19 -11.65
C CYS A 32 -0.22 -7.34 -11.79
N LEU A 33 0.40 -7.89 -10.75
CA LEU A 33 1.80 -8.31 -10.76
C LEU A 33 1.89 -9.75 -11.25
N TYR A 34 3.00 -10.07 -11.91
CA TYR A 34 3.28 -11.39 -12.46
C TYR A 34 4.64 -11.87 -11.93
N ASP A 35 4.70 -13.12 -11.50
CA ASP A 35 5.95 -13.88 -11.42
C ASP A 35 5.86 -15.14 -12.31
N ASP A 36 6.91 -15.96 -12.36
CA ASP A 36 6.97 -17.15 -13.22
C ASP A 36 5.91 -18.23 -12.90
N ASN A 37 5.29 -18.17 -11.71
CA ASN A 37 4.39 -19.19 -11.17
C ASN A 37 3.00 -18.65 -10.81
N THR A 38 2.90 -17.39 -10.38
CA THR A 38 1.66 -16.79 -9.87
C THR A 38 1.39 -15.38 -10.40
N LYS A 39 0.14 -14.94 -10.25
CA LYS A 39 -0.29 -13.55 -10.37
C LYS A 39 -0.71 -13.04 -9.00
N THR A 40 -0.31 -11.81 -8.70
CA THR A 40 -0.80 -11.10 -7.51
C THR A 40 -1.58 -9.88 -7.96
N LEU A 41 -2.88 -9.85 -7.68
CA LEU A 41 -3.63 -8.60 -7.72
C LEU A 41 -3.28 -7.80 -6.48
N MET A 42 -2.92 -6.54 -6.66
CA MET A 42 -2.63 -5.63 -5.56
C MET A 42 -3.25 -4.26 -5.78
N SER A 43 -3.53 -3.58 -4.67
CA SER A 43 -3.83 -2.15 -4.65
C SER A 43 -3.08 -1.51 -3.50
N LYS A 44 -2.54 -0.31 -3.75
CA LYS A 44 -1.85 0.47 -2.73
C LYS A 44 -2.86 0.97 -1.70
N GLY A 45 -2.54 0.88 -0.42
CA GLY A 45 -3.47 1.12 0.70
C GLY A 45 -4.01 -0.16 1.35
N HIS A 46 -4.46 -0.06 2.60
CA HIS A 46 -5.25 -1.08 3.29
C HIS A 46 -6.73 -0.78 3.07
N HIS A 47 -7.31 -1.41 2.05
CA HIS A 47 -8.69 -1.23 1.61
C HIS A 47 -9.63 -2.17 2.35
N SER A 48 -10.93 -1.89 2.33
CA SER A 48 -11.93 -2.89 2.73
C SER A 48 -11.79 -4.16 1.88
N GLU A 49 -11.69 -5.32 2.51
CA GLU A 49 -11.57 -6.61 1.80
C GLU A 49 -12.72 -6.82 0.81
N ALA A 50 -13.94 -6.40 1.18
CA ALA A 50 -15.12 -6.52 0.33
C ALA A 50 -15.09 -5.57 -0.88
N GLU A 51 -14.51 -4.38 -0.74
CA GLU A 51 -14.35 -3.42 -1.85
C GLU A 51 -13.24 -3.88 -2.80
N PHE A 52 -12.13 -4.37 -2.25
CA PHE A 52 -11.03 -4.94 -3.00
C PHE A 52 -11.45 -6.20 -3.76
N LEU A 53 -12.07 -7.18 -3.10
CA LEU A 53 -12.58 -8.40 -3.74
C LEU A 53 -13.54 -8.07 -4.89
N LYS A 54 -14.48 -7.15 -4.68
CA LYS A 54 -15.41 -6.71 -5.72
C LYS A 54 -14.69 -6.08 -6.92
N ALA A 55 -13.64 -5.29 -6.70
CA ALA A 55 -12.83 -4.75 -7.79
C ALA A 55 -12.06 -5.86 -8.53
N CYS A 56 -11.55 -6.87 -7.81
CA CYS A 56 -10.91 -8.04 -8.42
C CYS A 56 -11.89 -8.84 -9.29
N GLU A 57 -13.13 -9.06 -8.84
CA GLU A 57 -14.17 -9.75 -9.62
C GLU A 57 -14.51 -8.99 -10.93
N VAL A 58 -14.54 -7.65 -10.88
CA VAL A 58 -14.73 -6.81 -12.07
C VAL A 58 -13.53 -6.92 -13.02
N TRP A 59 -12.30 -6.91 -12.50
CA TRP A 59 -11.07 -7.09 -13.30
C TRP A 59 -11.00 -8.48 -13.96
N ASN A 60 -11.37 -9.53 -13.22
CA ASN A 60 -11.37 -10.92 -13.66
C ASN A 60 -12.54 -11.25 -14.61
N GLY A 61 -13.56 -10.39 -14.66
CA GLY A 61 -14.78 -10.61 -15.45
C GLY A 61 -15.71 -11.69 -14.85
N GLY A 62 -15.57 -12.00 -13.56
CA GLY A 62 -16.25 -13.11 -12.90
C GLY A 62 -15.67 -13.43 -11.52
N PRO A 63 -16.22 -14.43 -10.81
CA PRO A 63 -15.80 -14.77 -9.45
C PRO A 63 -14.32 -15.16 -9.38
N MET A 64 -13.66 -14.83 -8.27
CA MET A 64 -12.24 -15.12 -8.00
C MET A 64 -11.99 -16.61 -7.67
N THR A 65 -12.64 -17.53 -8.38
CA THR A 65 -12.50 -18.98 -8.15
C THR A 65 -11.06 -19.42 -8.44
N GLY A 66 -10.44 -20.07 -7.46
CA GLY A 66 -9.05 -20.50 -7.54
C GLY A 66 -8.03 -19.47 -7.05
N TRP A 67 -8.44 -18.27 -6.63
CA TRP A 67 -7.55 -17.32 -5.96
C TRP A 67 -7.61 -17.49 -4.43
N GLY A 68 -6.57 -17.01 -3.74
CA GLY A 68 -6.47 -17.00 -2.28
C GLY A 68 -7.27 -15.89 -1.58
N LYS A 69 -7.03 -15.71 -0.28
CA LYS A 69 -7.65 -14.68 0.56
C LYS A 69 -7.13 -13.28 0.20
N VAL A 70 -7.94 -12.26 0.51
CA VAL A 70 -7.47 -10.87 0.58
C VAL A 70 -6.55 -10.71 1.79
N ARG A 71 -5.43 -9.99 1.62
CA ARG A 71 -4.42 -9.77 2.66
C ARG A 71 -4.04 -8.29 2.76
N HIS A 72 -3.94 -7.77 3.98
CA HIS A 72 -3.28 -6.49 4.25
C HIS A 72 -1.80 -6.72 4.54
N VAL A 73 -0.96 -6.14 3.70
CA VAL A 73 0.50 -6.30 3.76
C VAL A 73 1.19 -4.94 3.74
N TRP A 74 2.49 -4.95 4.02
CA TRP A 74 3.37 -3.80 3.80
C TRP A 74 4.39 -4.19 2.74
N LEU A 75 4.50 -3.37 1.71
CA LEU A 75 5.33 -3.63 0.54
C LEU A 75 6.31 -2.49 0.31
N ARG A 76 7.39 -2.75 -0.44
CA ARG A 76 8.32 -1.73 -0.94
C ARG A 76 8.72 -2.07 -2.37
N ASN A 77 8.97 -1.03 -3.18
CA ASN A 77 9.53 -1.21 -4.51
C ASN A 77 11.05 -1.13 -4.42
N ILE A 78 11.74 -2.18 -4.87
CA ILE A 78 13.19 -2.19 -5.04
C ILE A 78 13.46 -2.08 -6.53
N PRO A 79 14.23 -1.07 -7.00
CA PRO A 79 14.63 -1.01 -8.40
C PRO A 79 15.54 -2.20 -8.72
N ASP A 80 15.25 -2.93 -9.78
CA ASP A 80 16.16 -3.97 -10.23
C ASP A 80 17.43 -3.35 -10.84
N SER A 81 18.56 -4.04 -10.67
CA SER A 81 19.88 -3.64 -11.16
C SER A 81 20.25 -4.26 -12.50
N THR A 82 19.39 -5.14 -13.03
CA THR A 82 19.54 -5.85 -14.31
C THR A 82 19.44 -4.95 -15.55
N GLY A 83 18.76 -3.81 -15.45
CA GLY A 83 18.59 -2.84 -16.52
C GLY A 83 17.25 -2.92 -17.25
N ASP A 84 16.51 -4.03 -17.07
CA ASP A 84 15.08 -4.07 -17.34
C ASP A 84 14.36 -3.26 -16.26
N TYR A 85 13.45 -2.36 -16.65
CA TYR A 85 12.80 -1.38 -15.75
C TYR A 85 11.68 -2.02 -14.89
N GLU A 86 11.97 -3.16 -14.29
CA GLU A 86 11.06 -3.90 -13.44
C GLU A 86 11.23 -3.47 -11.96
N PHE A 87 10.18 -2.89 -11.40
CA PHE A 87 10.13 -2.64 -9.96
C PHE A 87 9.70 -3.91 -9.25
N ARG A 88 10.65 -4.58 -8.58
CA ARG A 88 10.29 -5.75 -7.76
C ARG A 88 9.60 -5.29 -6.48
N VAL A 89 8.39 -5.78 -6.27
CA VAL A 89 7.58 -5.49 -5.08
C VAL A 89 7.91 -6.53 -4.00
N TRP A 90 8.44 -6.08 -2.87
CA TRP A 90 8.91 -6.94 -1.78
C TRP A 90 8.13 -6.69 -0.48
N PRO A 91 7.87 -7.73 0.33
CA PRO A 91 7.41 -7.57 1.71
C PRO A 91 8.33 -6.65 2.52
N ALA A 92 7.73 -5.86 3.42
CA ALA A 92 8.42 -4.88 4.23
C ALA A 92 7.82 -4.78 5.64
N GLU A 93 8.63 -4.37 6.61
CA GLU A 93 8.14 -4.08 7.96
C GLU A 93 7.26 -2.81 7.99
N PRO A 94 6.19 -2.77 8.81
CA PRO A 94 5.35 -1.58 8.96
C PRO A 94 6.15 -0.33 9.33
N ASN A 95 5.86 0.80 8.68
CA ASN A 95 6.56 2.08 8.85
C ASN A 95 8.08 2.06 8.53
N SER A 96 8.64 0.97 8.01
CA SER A 96 10.05 0.94 7.59
C SER A 96 10.30 1.84 6.37
N ARG A 97 11.54 2.31 6.18
CA ARG A 97 11.87 3.29 5.13
C ARG A 97 11.47 2.75 3.74
N GLY A 98 10.61 3.50 3.06
CA GLY A 98 10.12 3.16 1.71
C GLY A 98 9.01 2.11 1.68
N ALA A 99 8.56 1.61 2.83
CA ALA A 99 7.40 0.74 2.91
C ALA A 99 6.09 1.52 2.74
N TYR A 100 5.10 0.88 2.14
CA TYR A 100 3.75 1.39 1.96
C TYR A 100 2.73 0.28 2.27
N PRO A 101 1.54 0.62 2.80
CA PRO A 101 0.46 -0.35 2.98
C PRO A 101 -0.07 -0.81 1.62
N ALA A 102 -0.45 -2.07 1.49
CA ALA A 102 -1.10 -2.60 0.29
C ALA A 102 -2.11 -3.71 0.64
N THR A 103 -3.09 -3.89 -0.22
CA THR A 103 -4.08 -4.96 -0.17
C THR A 103 -3.80 -5.89 -1.34
N THR A 104 -3.68 -7.20 -1.09
CA THR A 104 -3.24 -8.18 -2.10
C THR A 104 -4.10 -9.44 -2.12
N MET A 105 -4.07 -10.16 -3.24
CA MET A 105 -4.63 -11.49 -3.43
C MET A 105 -3.80 -12.24 -4.48
N VAL A 106 -3.42 -13.49 -4.22
CA VAL A 106 -2.61 -14.34 -5.12
C VAL A 106 -3.52 -15.33 -5.86
N ASP A 107 -3.21 -15.68 -7.11
CA ASP A 107 -3.97 -16.65 -7.91
C ASP A 107 -3.68 -18.14 -7.57
N ASP A 108 -2.99 -18.38 -6.46
CA ASP A 108 -2.79 -19.70 -5.86
C ASP A 108 -3.13 -19.67 -4.36
N PRO A 109 -4.16 -20.41 -3.89
CA PRO A 109 -4.53 -20.50 -2.48
C PRO A 109 -3.49 -21.24 -1.62
N SER A 110 -2.47 -21.89 -2.22
CA SER A 110 -1.37 -22.49 -1.46
C SER A 110 -0.58 -21.44 -0.68
N TYR A 111 -0.54 -20.19 -1.18
CA TYR A 111 0.09 -19.04 -0.52
C TYR A 111 -0.71 -18.50 0.67
N ASP A 112 -1.86 -19.11 1.02
CA ASP A 112 -2.65 -18.72 2.19
C ASP A 112 -2.10 -19.21 3.53
N HIS A 113 -0.79 -19.03 3.74
CA HIS A 113 -0.14 -19.23 5.04
C HIS A 113 -0.59 -18.17 6.06
N ASP A 114 -0.72 -18.58 7.32
CA ASP A 114 -1.08 -17.73 8.46
C ASP A 114 0.16 -17.11 9.15
#